data_AF-A0A9E3Q8Z0-F1
#
_entry.id   AF-A0A9E3Q8Z0-F1
#
_cell.length_a   1.000
_cell.length_b   1.000
_cell.length_c   1.000
_cell.angle_alpha   90.00
_cell.angle_beta   90.00
_cell.angle_gamma   90.00
#
_symmetry.space_group_name_H-M   'P 1'
#
loop_
_entity.id
_entity.type
_entity.pdbx_description
1 polymer ?
#
loop_
_entity_poly.entity_id
_entity_poly.type
_entity_poly.pdbx_seq_one_letter_code
_entity_poly.pdbx_strand_id
1 'polypeptide(L)'
;MPLRIDSKLAPRHLVPAIERLFELSAAKIRAIEKAWRPEDGTPVFTVGGRYTTRGWTEWTQGFQFGSALLQFDATGDIDFLEIGRRGTVERMASHVSHTGVHDHGFNNVSTYGNLLRLDREGRLDANPREREFHELALKISGAVQAARWTRLADGTGFIHSFNGPHSLFVDTVRSLRVLAVAHRLGHVLMGEQDARISLLRRLVEHGANTARYSVYYGEGRDAYDVWGRTAHEAVFNTASGVFRCPNSQQGYSPFSTWTRGLAWALCGFAEQLEFLETVAGPELDEAGAGLPWDRLAPGGLARDASGTMAVCGLFLRAAVATAEFYLAHCCADGVPLWDTGAPNAHRLGNYLAKPSDPFNPWEPVDSSAAAIAAQGFFRLGRYLAAGARRPTSGRLSAAAESARRDLAGQSARYTQAGLTIARTLLQEPYLSTRRNHQGLLLHSVYHRPNGWDAIPRGQKVPNGESSMWGDYHLRELALLLLREAREKPYLTFFGGCP
;
A
#
# COMPACT_ATOMS: atom_id res chain seq x y z
N MET A 1 -7.75 -18.58 15.84
CA MET A 1 -7.16 -19.46 14.80
C MET A 1 -6.89 -18.57 13.61
N PRO A 2 -5.64 -18.49 13.14
CA PRO A 2 -5.27 -17.61 12.04
C PRO A 2 -5.92 -18.04 10.72
N LEU A 3 -5.78 -17.20 9.69
CA LEU A 3 -6.09 -17.48 8.28
C LEU A 3 -5.88 -18.96 7.92
N ARG A 4 -6.87 -19.60 7.29
CA ARG A 4 -6.73 -20.96 6.74
C ARG A 4 -6.05 -20.90 5.38
N ILE A 5 -4.73 -20.81 5.41
CA ILE A 5 -3.88 -20.74 4.23
C ILE A 5 -4.01 -22.02 3.39
N ASP A 6 -4.33 -21.88 2.11
CA ASP A 6 -4.26 -22.98 1.15
C ASP A 6 -2.85 -23.04 0.55
N SER A 7 -2.07 -24.04 0.96
CA SER A 7 -0.68 -24.22 0.53
C SER A 7 -0.53 -24.77 -0.90
N LYS A 8 -1.63 -25.13 -1.57
CA LYS A 8 -1.62 -25.71 -2.93
C LYS A 8 -1.87 -24.67 -4.01
N LEU A 9 -2.11 -23.41 -3.65
CA LEU A 9 -2.35 -22.36 -4.63
C LEU A 9 -1.06 -21.98 -5.35
N ALA A 10 -1.23 -21.65 -6.63
CA ALA A 10 -0.22 -21.05 -7.49
C ALA A 10 -0.92 -19.97 -8.33
N PRO A 11 -0.21 -18.91 -8.78
CA PRO A 11 -0.80 -17.85 -9.59
C PRO A 11 -1.62 -18.37 -10.78
N ARG A 12 -1.12 -19.40 -11.48
CA ARG A 12 -1.82 -20.08 -12.59
C ARG A 12 -3.21 -20.61 -12.24
N HIS A 13 -3.43 -21.05 -11.00
CA HIS A 13 -4.74 -21.57 -10.56
C HIS A 13 -5.79 -20.45 -10.45
N LEU A 14 -5.37 -19.19 -10.38
CA LEU A 14 -6.26 -18.03 -10.26
C LEU A 14 -6.55 -17.35 -11.61
N VAL A 15 -5.85 -17.71 -12.69
CA VAL A 15 -5.97 -17.07 -14.00
C VAL A 15 -7.42 -16.99 -14.50
N PRO A 16 -8.24 -18.06 -14.47
CA PRO A 16 -9.63 -17.96 -14.94
C PRO A 16 -10.47 -16.96 -14.13
N ALA A 17 -10.26 -16.87 -12.82
CA ALA A 17 -10.96 -15.93 -11.96
C ALA A 17 -10.46 -14.49 -12.15
N ILE A 18 -9.16 -14.31 -12.43
CA ILE A 18 -8.55 -13.02 -12.76
C ILE A 18 -9.06 -12.51 -14.12
N GLU A 19 -9.16 -13.35 -15.13
CA GLU A 19 -9.70 -12.97 -16.44
C GLU A 19 -11.16 -12.53 -16.32
N ARG A 20 -11.98 -13.28 -15.57
CA ARG A 20 -13.35 -12.87 -15.21
C ARG A 20 -13.40 -11.53 -14.48
N LEU A 21 -12.46 -11.26 -13.55
CA LEU A 21 -12.38 -9.95 -12.90
C LEU A 21 -12.15 -8.85 -13.94
N PHE A 22 -11.21 -9.02 -14.88
CA PHE A 22 -10.92 -7.99 -15.88
C PHE A 22 -12.07 -7.77 -16.88
N GLU A 23 -12.86 -8.79 -17.17
CA GLU A 23 -14.13 -8.64 -17.92
C GLU A 23 -15.15 -7.78 -17.17
N LEU A 24 -15.35 -8.04 -15.87
CA LEU A 24 -16.25 -7.24 -15.03
C LEU A 24 -15.74 -5.81 -14.88
N SER A 25 -14.44 -5.65 -14.62
CA SER A 25 -13.73 -4.39 -14.47
C SER A 25 -13.92 -3.47 -15.67
N ALA A 26 -13.86 -4.00 -16.89
CA ALA A 26 -14.09 -3.25 -18.12
C ALA A 26 -15.45 -2.54 -18.12
N ALA A 27 -16.51 -3.27 -17.75
CA ALA A 27 -17.85 -2.71 -17.64
C ALA A 27 -17.97 -1.64 -16.54
N LYS A 28 -17.28 -1.84 -15.40
CA LYS A 28 -17.25 -0.88 -14.29
C LYS A 28 -16.62 0.45 -14.70
N ILE A 29 -15.44 0.41 -15.32
CA ILE A 29 -14.71 1.60 -15.76
C ILE A 29 -15.53 2.38 -16.80
N ARG A 30 -16.08 1.69 -17.81
CA ARG A 30 -16.96 2.32 -18.82
C ARG A 30 -18.21 2.94 -18.20
N ALA A 31 -18.80 2.30 -17.18
CA ALA A 31 -19.96 2.84 -16.48
C ALA A 31 -19.65 4.09 -15.63
N ILE A 32 -18.43 4.19 -15.08
CA ILE A 32 -17.97 5.39 -14.38
C ILE A 32 -17.70 6.49 -15.40
N GLU A 33 -16.92 6.22 -16.44
CA GLU A 33 -16.56 7.21 -17.47
C GLU A 33 -17.81 7.83 -18.13
N LYS A 34 -18.83 7.02 -18.39
CA LYS A 34 -20.09 7.49 -18.99
C LYS A 34 -20.90 8.40 -18.05
N ALA A 35 -20.84 8.18 -16.75
CA ALA A 35 -21.76 8.79 -15.78
C ALA A 35 -21.11 9.88 -14.92
N TRP A 36 -19.80 9.84 -14.72
CA TRP A 36 -19.09 10.75 -13.83
C TRP A 36 -18.96 12.12 -14.47
N ARG A 37 -19.26 13.15 -13.67
CA ARG A 37 -19.10 14.55 -14.06
C ARG A 37 -17.87 15.10 -13.35
N PRO A 38 -16.85 15.61 -14.07
CA PRO A 38 -15.64 16.13 -13.43
C PRO A 38 -15.91 17.23 -12.39
N GLU A 39 -16.98 18.02 -12.56
CA GLU A 39 -17.43 19.04 -11.62
C GLU A 39 -17.90 18.50 -10.26
N ASP A 40 -18.22 17.21 -10.14
CA ASP A 40 -18.57 16.57 -8.87
C ASP A 40 -17.33 16.29 -8.00
N GLY A 41 -16.13 16.58 -8.50
CA GLY A 41 -14.85 16.29 -7.86
C GLY A 41 -14.41 14.84 -8.08
N THR A 42 -13.58 14.33 -7.17
CA THR A 42 -13.03 12.97 -7.28
C THR A 42 -13.99 11.91 -6.73
N PRO A 43 -14.20 10.78 -7.45
CA PRO A 43 -14.98 9.66 -6.92
C PRO A 43 -14.20 8.95 -5.81
N VAL A 44 -14.84 8.70 -4.66
CA VAL A 44 -14.17 8.12 -3.48
C VAL A 44 -14.69 6.72 -3.16
N PHE A 45 -16.00 6.60 -2.92
CA PHE A 45 -16.68 5.35 -2.58
C PHE A 45 -18.08 5.31 -3.17
N THR A 46 -18.71 4.14 -3.20
CA THR A 46 -20.07 4.00 -3.73
C THR A 46 -21.14 4.17 -2.65
N VAL A 47 -22.29 4.72 -3.04
CA VAL A 47 -23.53 4.73 -2.26
C VAL A 47 -24.66 4.26 -3.18
N GLY A 48 -25.35 3.19 -2.79
CA GLY A 48 -26.33 2.53 -3.66
C GLY A 48 -25.70 2.01 -4.95
N GLY A 49 -24.42 1.63 -4.90
CA GLY A 49 -23.66 1.15 -6.05
C GLY A 49 -23.25 2.20 -7.09
N ARG A 50 -23.39 3.49 -6.81
CA ARG A 50 -22.83 4.56 -7.64
C ARG A 50 -21.76 5.31 -6.89
N TYR A 51 -20.64 5.62 -7.54
CA TYR A 51 -19.60 6.42 -6.92
C TYR A 51 -20.13 7.80 -6.51
N THR A 52 -19.58 8.34 -5.43
CA THR A 52 -19.84 9.68 -4.93
C THR A 52 -18.54 10.32 -4.46
N THR A 53 -18.58 11.63 -4.25
CA THR A 53 -17.45 12.41 -3.75
C THR A 53 -17.49 12.53 -2.22
N ARG A 54 -16.36 12.88 -1.62
CA ARG A 54 -16.29 13.33 -0.23
C ARG A 54 -15.24 14.42 -0.12
N GLY A 55 -15.70 15.66 0.03
CA GLY A 55 -14.83 16.83 0.15
C GLY A 55 -14.04 16.81 1.46
N TRP A 56 -12.74 16.55 1.35
CA TRP A 56 -11.70 16.98 2.30
C TRP A 56 -10.33 16.95 1.60
N THR A 57 -10.04 15.91 0.81
CA THR A 57 -8.82 15.78 0.01
C THR A 57 -9.07 15.07 -1.34
N GLU A 58 -8.33 15.45 -2.38
CA GLU A 58 -8.38 14.85 -3.73
C GLU A 58 -7.41 13.65 -3.84
N TRP A 59 -7.50 12.70 -2.91
CA TRP A 59 -6.48 11.64 -2.76
C TRP A 59 -6.71 10.38 -3.62
N THR A 60 -7.89 10.26 -4.26
CA THR A 60 -8.30 9.03 -4.97
C THR A 60 -8.38 9.17 -6.49
N GLN A 61 -8.14 10.36 -7.07
CA GLN A 61 -8.34 10.57 -8.51
C GLN A 61 -7.36 9.75 -9.35
N GLY A 62 -6.13 9.60 -8.88
CA GLY A 62 -5.17 8.76 -9.57
C GLY A 62 -5.58 7.28 -9.62
N PHE A 63 -6.41 6.80 -8.70
CA PHE A 63 -6.96 5.44 -8.77
C PHE A 63 -8.03 5.30 -9.86
N GLN A 64 -8.80 6.34 -10.16
CA GLN A 64 -9.78 6.34 -11.24
C GLN A 64 -9.09 6.10 -12.59
N PHE A 65 -8.14 6.97 -12.95
CA PHE A 65 -7.45 6.86 -14.23
C PHE A 65 -6.41 5.72 -14.23
N GLY A 66 -5.76 5.48 -13.09
CA GLY A 66 -4.86 4.35 -12.92
C GLY A 66 -5.56 3.01 -13.09
N SER A 67 -6.83 2.86 -12.68
CA SER A 67 -7.60 1.63 -12.92
C SER A 67 -7.78 1.34 -14.41
N ALA A 68 -7.97 2.37 -15.24
CA ALA A 68 -8.03 2.21 -16.70
C ALA A 68 -6.66 1.78 -17.27
N LEU A 69 -5.56 2.34 -16.77
CA LEU A 69 -4.22 1.93 -17.20
C LEU A 69 -3.91 0.47 -16.82
N LEU A 70 -4.29 0.03 -15.61
CA LEU A 70 -4.14 -1.38 -15.21
C LEU A 70 -5.04 -2.32 -16.03
N GLN A 71 -6.24 -1.87 -16.43
CA GLN A 71 -7.13 -2.61 -17.32
C GLN A 71 -6.48 -2.82 -18.70
N PHE A 72 -5.92 -1.77 -19.30
CA PHE A 72 -5.15 -1.87 -20.54
C PHE A 72 -3.94 -2.80 -20.37
N ASP A 73 -3.22 -2.68 -19.27
CA ASP A 73 -2.06 -3.51 -18.98
C ASP A 73 -2.42 -5.01 -18.97
N ALA A 74 -3.57 -5.38 -18.40
CA ALA A 74 -4.00 -6.77 -18.35
C ALA A 74 -4.53 -7.30 -19.70
N THR A 75 -5.23 -6.46 -20.47
CA THR A 75 -6.08 -6.91 -21.59
C THR A 75 -5.60 -6.49 -22.98
N GLY A 76 -4.84 -5.41 -23.09
CA GLY A 76 -4.47 -4.80 -24.38
C GLY A 76 -5.58 -3.98 -25.05
N ASP A 77 -6.75 -3.79 -24.41
CA ASP A 77 -7.86 -3.00 -24.94
C ASP A 77 -7.52 -1.49 -24.88
N ILE A 78 -7.34 -0.89 -26.07
CA ILE A 78 -6.86 0.49 -26.27
C ILE A 78 -7.82 1.54 -25.73
N ASP A 79 -9.13 1.26 -25.65
CA ASP A 79 -10.11 2.20 -25.09
C ASP A 79 -9.70 2.61 -23.66
N PHE A 80 -9.19 1.67 -22.87
CA PHE A 80 -8.78 1.94 -21.49
C PHE A 80 -7.46 2.70 -21.40
N LEU A 81 -6.57 2.51 -22.37
CA LEU A 81 -5.37 3.34 -22.49
C LEU A 81 -5.77 4.79 -22.76
N GLU A 82 -6.70 5.03 -23.69
CA GLU A 82 -7.18 6.37 -24.01
C GLU A 82 -7.84 7.06 -22.82
N ILE A 83 -8.71 6.35 -22.09
CA ILE A 83 -9.32 6.86 -20.84
C ILE A 83 -8.25 7.26 -19.83
N GLY A 84 -7.31 6.35 -19.54
CA GLY A 84 -6.26 6.59 -18.54
C GLY A 84 -5.30 7.72 -18.94
N ARG A 85 -4.85 7.74 -20.20
CA ARG A 85 -3.92 8.72 -20.75
C ARG A 85 -4.54 10.11 -20.80
N ARG A 86 -5.76 10.24 -21.36
CA ARG A 86 -6.49 11.51 -21.42
C ARG A 86 -6.80 12.05 -20.03
N GLY A 87 -7.37 11.22 -19.15
CA GLY A 87 -7.68 11.63 -17.78
C GLY A 87 -6.45 12.10 -17.00
N THR A 88 -5.30 11.44 -17.19
CA THR A 88 -4.03 11.86 -16.59
C THR A 88 -3.62 13.26 -17.06
N VAL A 89 -3.61 13.52 -18.36
CA VAL A 89 -3.21 14.82 -18.92
C VAL A 89 -4.19 15.94 -18.53
N GLU A 90 -5.50 15.68 -18.63
CA GLU A 90 -6.53 16.71 -18.46
C GLU A 90 -6.83 17.09 -17.01
N ARG A 91 -6.49 16.21 -16.04
CA ARG A 91 -6.98 16.33 -14.65
C ARG A 91 -5.91 16.22 -13.57
N MET A 92 -4.78 15.56 -13.80
CA MET A 92 -3.82 15.27 -12.73
C MET A 92 -2.80 16.38 -12.47
N ALA A 93 -2.75 17.44 -13.27
CA ALA A 93 -1.76 18.52 -13.12
C ALA A 93 -1.79 19.17 -11.73
N SER A 94 -2.98 19.42 -11.16
CA SER A 94 -3.13 19.96 -9.80
C SER A 94 -2.59 19.03 -8.72
N HIS A 95 -2.59 17.72 -8.96
CA HIS A 95 -2.09 16.71 -8.02
C HIS A 95 -0.57 16.62 -8.01
N VAL A 96 0.11 17.05 -9.08
CA VAL A 96 1.58 17.12 -9.15
C VAL A 96 2.11 18.21 -8.22
N SER A 97 1.42 19.35 -8.15
CA SER A 97 1.82 20.52 -7.35
C SER A 97 1.03 20.69 -6.05
N HIS A 98 0.25 19.68 -5.64
CA HIS A 98 -0.61 19.77 -4.46
C HIS A 98 0.20 19.81 -3.15
N THR A 99 0.53 20.99 -2.65
CA THR A 99 1.34 21.14 -1.43
C THR A 99 0.63 20.77 -0.14
N GLY A 100 -0.69 20.60 -0.12
CA GLY A 100 -1.50 20.33 1.09
C GLY A 100 -1.68 18.87 1.52
N VAL A 101 -1.27 17.87 0.73
CA VAL A 101 -1.50 16.44 1.02
C VAL A 101 -0.22 15.61 0.83
N HIS A 102 -0.20 14.41 1.40
CA HIS A 102 0.92 13.47 1.32
C HIS A 102 0.66 12.30 0.35
N ASP A 103 -0.43 12.39 -0.42
CA ASP A 103 -0.98 11.32 -1.26
C ASP A 103 -0.43 11.30 -2.69
N HIS A 104 0.70 11.97 -2.95
CA HIS A 104 1.24 12.06 -4.30
C HIS A 104 1.61 10.69 -4.89
N GLY A 105 2.13 9.76 -4.10
CA GLY A 105 2.37 8.39 -4.56
C GLY A 105 1.11 7.56 -4.81
N PHE A 106 -0.05 7.94 -4.27
CA PHE A 106 -1.32 7.33 -4.66
C PHE A 106 -1.83 7.92 -5.97
N ASN A 107 -1.69 9.23 -6.15
CA ASN A 107 -2.22 9.92 -7.33
C ASN A 107 -1.31 9.78 -8.57
N ASN A 108 -0.05 10.18 -8.44
CA ASN A 108 0.82 10.44 -9.58
C ASN A 108 1.62 9.19 -10.01
N VAL A 109 1.93 8.26 -9.10
CA VAL A 109 2.54 6.97 -9.48
C VAL A 109 1.51 6.06 -10.14
N SER A 110 0.25 6.08 -9.67
CA SER A 110 -0.84 5.29 -10.27
C SER A 110 -1.24 5.77 -11.67
N THR A 111 -0.89 7.01 -12.04
CA THR A 111 -1.16 7.61 -13.35
C THR A 111 0.12 7.77 -14.17
N TYR A 112 0.85 8.88 -14.00
CA TYR A 112 2.11 9.17 -14.69
C TYR A 112 3.13 8.04 -14.56
N GLY A 113 3.24 7.42 -13.38
CA GLY A 113 4.13 6.27 -13.15
C GLY A 113 3.76 5.04 -13.98
N ASN A 114 2.48 4.69 -14.05
CA ASN A 114 1.99 3.61 -14.90
C ASN A 114 2.18 3.91 -16.39
N LEU A 115 1.93 5.14 -16.85
CA LEU A 115 2.17 5.53 -18.25
C LEU A 115 3.65 5.44 -18.61
N LEU A 116 4.54 5.94 -17.75
CA LEU A 116 5.98 5.84 -17.95
C LEU A 116 6.45 4.38 -18.00
N ARG A 117 5.94 3.54 -17.10
CA ARG A 117 6.24 2.09 -17.12
C ARG A 117 5.75 1.42 -18.40
N LEU A 118 4.52 1.67 -18.84
CA LEU A 118 3.98 1.10 -20.07
C LEU A 118 4.80 1.52 -21.30
N ASP A 119 5.25 2.78 -21.37
CA ASP A 119 6.18 3.26 -22.40
C ASP A 119 7.51 2.51 -22.37
N ARG A 120 8.17 2.41 -21.21
CA ARG A 120 9.46 1.69 -21.08
C ARG A 120 9.35 0.18 -21.34
N GLU A 121 8.19 -0.41 -21.08
CA GLU A 121 7.89 -1.80 -21.43
C GLU A 121 7.53 -1.99 -22.92
N GLY A 122 7.54 -0.94 -23.75
CA GLY A 122 7.19 -1.01 -25.17
C GLY A 122 5.70 -1.26 -25.43
N ARG A 123 4.85 -0.90 -24.47
CA ARG A 123 3.39 -1.11 -24.50
C ARG A 123 2.60 0.14 -24.81
N LEU A 124 3.28 1.28 -24.87
CA LEU A 124 2.72 2.56 -25.23
C LEU A 124 3.55 3.10 -26.41
N ASP A 125 2.88 3.54 -27.47
CA ASP A 125 3.52 4.35 -28.51
C ASP A 125 3.60 5.79 -27.99
N ALA A 126 4.56 6.04 -27.11
CA ALA A 126 4.83 7.36 -26.55
C ALA A 126 5.97 8.00 -27.33
N ASN A 127 5.75 9.25 -27.77
CA ASN A 127 6.85 10.04 -28.30
C ASN A 127 7.79 10.52 -27.16
N PRO A 128 9.03 10.93 -27.48
CA PRO A 128 9.98 11.38 -26.45
C PRO A 128 9.46 12.50 -25.55
N ARG A 129 8.66 13.43 -26.09
CA ARG A 129 8.11 14.57 -25.34
C ARG A 129 7.11 14.11 -24.28
N GLU A 130 6.31 13.10 -24.58
CA GLU A 130 5.36 12.54 -23.62
C GLU A 130 6.09 11.83 -22.47
N ARG A 131 7.15 11.08 -22.79
CA ARG A 131 8.02 10.48 -21.78
C ARG A 131 8.63 11.53 -20.86
N GLU A 132 9.22 12.58 -21.43
CA GLU A 132 9.78 13.71 -20.69
C GLU A 132 8.73 14.40 -19.81
N PHE A 133 7.49 14.52 -20.30
CA PHE A 133 6.37 15.06 -19.54
C PHE A 133 6.03 14.19 -18.32
N HIS A 134 5.93 12.88 -18.48
CA HIS A 134 5.70 11.96 -17.35
C HIS A 134 6.85 11.98 -16.34
N GLU A 135 8.10 11.98 -16.82
CA GLU A 135 9.28 12.08 -15.97
C GLU A 135 9.27 13.40 -15.19
N LEU A 136 9.01 14.54 -15.83
CA LEU A 136 8.93 15.83 -15.15
C LEU A 136 7.84 15.84 -14.08
N ALA A 137 6.63 15.35 -14.39
CA ALA A 137 5.54 15.28 -13.43
C ALA A 137 5.92 14.46 -12.18
N LEU A 138 6.57 13.31 -12.37
CA LEU A 138 7.01 12.45 -11.27
C LEU A 138 8.14 13.08 -10.46
N LYS A 139 9.13 13.72 -11.11
CA LYS A 139 10.22 14.45 -10.45
C LYS A 139 9.66 15.53 -9.52
N ILE A 140 8.82 16.43 -10.06
CA ILE A 140 8.22 17.53 -9.29
C ILE A 140 7.33 16.98 -8.17
N SER A 141 6.52 15.97 -8.47
CA SER A 141 5.66 15.36 -7.46
C SER A 141 6.45 14.75 -6.29
N GLY A 142 7.61 14.15 -6.55
CA GLY A 142 8.50 13.62 -5.52
C GLY A 142 9.09 14.72 -4.65
N ALA A 143 9.53 15.83 -5.26
CA ALA A 143 10.04 16.99 -4.54
C ALA A 143 8.96 17.68 -3.69
N VAL A 144 7.74 17.86 -4.22
CA VAL A 144 6.63 18.49 -3.49
C VAL A 144 6.23 17.65 -2.26
N GLN A 145 6.08 16.33 -2.41
CA GLN A 145 5.79 15.47 -1.25
C GLN A 145 6.95 15.51 -0.24
N ALA A 146 8.20 15.46 -0.70
CA ALA A 146 9.37 15.53 0.18
C ALA A 146 9.49 16.86 0.94
N ALA A 147 8.99 17.97 0.37
CA ALA A 147 9.03 19.29 0.99
C ALA A 147 8.11 19.40 2.22
N ARG A 148 7.08 18.54 2.32
CA ARG A 148 6.14 18.50 3.45
C ARG A 148 6.77 17.85 4.69
N TRP A 149 7.76 18.49 5.28
CA TRP A 149 8.63 17.86 6.27
C TRP A 149 8.47 18.39 7.68
N THR A 150 8.42 17.47 8.64
CA THR A 150 8.52 17.77 10.07
C THR A 150 9.80 17.19 10.62
N ARG A 151 10.63 18.05 11.23
CA ARG A 151 11.86 17.66 11.91
C ARG A 151 11.57 17.17 13.34
N LEU A 152 12.26 16.11 13.75
CA LEU A 152 12.19 15.55 15.10
C LEU A 152 13.37 15.99 15.96
N ALA A 153 13.24 15.80 17.28
CA ALA A 153 14.24 16.18 18.29
C ALA A 153 15.60 15.48 18.09
N ASP A 154 15.62 14.30 17.48
CA ASP A 154 16.83 13.52 17.20
C ASP A 154 17.45 13.84 15.83
N GLY A 155 16.98 14.89 15.15
CA GLY A 155 17.53 15.37 13.89
C GLY A 155 16.96 14.70 12.64
N THR A 156 16.26 13.57 12.78
CA THR A 156 15.48 12.92 11.70
C THR A 156 14.19 13.69 11.41
N GLY A 157 13.32 13.14 10.55
CA GLY A 157 11.99 13.69 10.36
C GLY A 157 11.04 12.78 9.59
N PHE A 158 9.88 13.32 9.26
CA PHE A 158 8.86 12.61 8.49
C PHE A 158 8.07 13.56 7.59
N ILE A 159 7.53 13.01 6.50
CA ILE A 159 6.53 13.68 5.66
C ILE A 159 5.21 13.76 6.44
N HIS A 160 4.73 14.97 6.74
CA HIS A 160 3.53 15.14 7.57
C HIS A 160 2.23 15.04 6.76
N SER A 161 1.21 14.50 7.42
CA SER A 161 -0.11 14.24 6.82
C SER A 161 -0.88 15.53 6.55
N PHE A 162 -2.05 15.44 5.93
CA PHE A 162 -2.92 16.60 5.69
C PHE A 162 -3.46 17.22 7.00
N ASN A 163 -3.42 16.50 8.14
CA ASN A 163 -3.78 17.07 9.45
C ASN A 163 -2.80 18.16 9.91
N GLY A 164 -1.58 18.18 9.35
CA GLY A 164 -0.60 19.23 9.56
C GLY A 164 0.72 18.72 10.14
N PRO A 165 1.66 19.63 10.44
CA PRO A 165 3.05 19.27 10.76
C PRO A 165 3.23 18.36 11.98
N HIS A 166 2.25 18.26 12.87
CA HIS A 166 2.32 17.40 14.05
C HIS A 166 2.02 15.92 13.75
N SER A 167 1.51 15.60 12.56
CA SER A 167 0.83 14.33 12.28
C SER A 167 1.58 13.46 11.28
N LEU A 168 1.94 12.24 11.69
CA LEU A 168 2.47 11.18 10.85
C LEU A 168 1.40 10.11 10.64
N PHE A 169 0.91 9.94 9.41
CA PHE A 169 0.01 8.83 9.08
C PHE A 169 0.77 7.62 8.57
N VAL A 170 0.28 6.42 8.89
CA VAL A 170 0.92 5.16 8.49
C VAL A 170 0.84 4.90 6.99
N ASP A 171 -0.19 5.40 6.30
CA ASP A 171 -0.38 5.22 4.86
C ASP A 171 0.68 5.93 4.00
N THR A 172 1.36 6.93 4.55
CA THR A 172 2.41 7.69 3.84
C THR A 172 3.56 6.77 3.40
N VAL A 173 3.78 5.63 4.08
CA VAL A 173 4.74 4.60 3.65
C VAL A 173 4.42 4.01 2.26
N ARG A 174 3.15 4.02 1.84
CA ARG A 174 2.72 3.66 0.48
C ARG A 174 2.93 4.79 -0.52
N SER A 175 2.79 6.04 -0.09
CA SER A 175 2.98 7.17 -0.99
C SER A 175 4.46 7.52 -1.20
N LEU A 176 5.38 7.00 -0.37
CA LEU A 176 6.84 7.11 -0.56
C LEU A 176 7.35 6.66 -1.95
N ARG A 177 6.56 5.86 -2.67
CA ARG A 177 6.85 5.42 -4.05
C ARG A 177 7.20 6.59 -4.97
N VAL A 178 6.59 7.75 -4.78
CA VAL A 178 6.88 8.93 -5.62
C VAL A 178 8.26 9.52 -5.34
N LEU A 179 8.75 9.47 -4.10
CA LEU A 179 10.13 9.85 -3.76
C LEU A 179 11.13 8.88 -4.39
N ALA A 180 10.86 7.58 -4.31
CA ALA A 180 11.69 6.54 -4.92
C ALA A 180 11.79 6.70 -6.45
N VAL A 181 10.66 6.91 -7.13
CA VAL A 181 10.62 7.15 -8.58
C VAL A 181 11.35 8.44 -8.95
N ALA A 182 11.07 9.55 -8.27
CA ALA A 182 11.73 10.83 -8.54
C ALA A 182 13.25 10.74 -8.32
N HIS A 183 13.68 10.04 -7.27
CA HIS A 183 15.08 9.76 -7.00
C HIS A 183 15.73 8.95 -8.12
N ARG A 184 15.09 7.86 -8.58
CA ARG A 184 15.61 7.04 -9.70
C ARG A 184 15.71 7.81 -11.01
N LEU A 185 14.83 8.80 -11.20
CA LEU A 185 14.90 9.73 -12.33
C LEU A 185 15.98 10.83 -12.16
N GLY A 186 16.82 10.75 -11.11
CA GLY A 186 17.94 11.66 -10.85
C GLY A 186 17.53 12.99 -10.22
N HIS A 187 16.33 13.09 -9.64
CA HIS A 187 15.85 14.34 -9.06
C HIS A 187 16.23 14.51 -7.59
N VAL A 188 16.28 15.78 -7.17
CA VAL A 188 16.51 16.22 -5.80
C VAL A 188 15.53 17.33 -5.46
N LEU A 189 15.17 17.46 -4.19
CA LEU A 189 14.45 18.64 -3.72
C LEU A 189 15.47 19.78 -3.52
N MET A 190 15.26 20.92 -4.18
CA MET A 190 16.05 22.13 -3.92
C MET A 190 15.35 22.97 -2.84
N GLY A 191 16.05 23.22 -1.75
CA GLY A 191 15.62 24.04 -0.63
C GLY A 191 16.23 25.44 -0.65
N GLU A 192 16.04 26.16 0.46
CA GLU A 192 16.59 27.51 0.66
C GLU A 192 18.11 27.54 0.46
N GLN A 193 18.63 28.61 -0.15
CA GLN A 193 20.06 28.77 -0.48
C GLN A 193 20.63 27.60 -1.30
N ASP A 194 19.85 27.11 -2.26
CA ASP A 194 20.20 25.99 -3.14
C ASP A 194 20.56 24.69 -2.38
N ALA A 195 20.05 24.53 -1.15
CA ALA A 195 20.26 23.33 -0.37
C ALA A 195 19.69 22.10 -1.08
N ARG A 196 20.56 21.18 -1.47
CA ARG A 196 20.17 19.92 -2.12
C ARG A 196 19.68 18.93 -1.06
N ILE A 197 18.41 18.54 -1.12
CA ILE A 197 17.78 17.58 -0.21
C ILE A 197 17.57 16.26 -0.94
N SER A 198 18.20 15.20 -0.42
CA SER A 198 18.09 13.84 -0.96
C SER A 198 16.68 13.26 -0.74
N LEU A 199 16.03 12.88 -1.85
CA LEU A 199 14.73 12.22 -1.81
C LEU A 199 14.82 10.80 -1.22
N LEU A 200 15.91 10.08 -1.48
CA LEU A 200 16.16 8.77 -0.87
C LEU A 200 16.32 8.87 0.65
N ARG A 201 17.09 9.86 1.13
CA ARG A 201 17.23 10.11 2.57
C ARG A 201 15.88 10.43 3.22
N ARG A 202 15.05 11.24 2.57
CA ARG A 202 13.68 11.55 3.06
C ARG A 202 12.78 10.31 3.11
N LEU A 203 12.89 9.43 2.12
CA LEU A 203 12.21 8.15 2.11
C LEU A 203 12.65 7.25 3.27
N VAL A 204 13.96 7.10 3.47
CA VAL A 204 14.54 6.26 4.53
C VAL A 204 14.17 6.78 5.92
N GLU A 205 14.34 8.09 6.17
CA GLU A 205 13.99 8.70 7.47
C GLU A 205 12.49 8.62 7.77
N HIS A 206 11.63 8.89 6.78
CA HIS A 206 10.18 8.76 6.97
C HIS A 206 9.77 7.29 7.23
N GLY A 207 10.30 6.34 6.47
CA GLY A 207 10.01 4.93 6.66
C GLY A 207 10.50 4.41 8.02
N ALA A 208 11.69 4.84 8.45
CA ALA A 208 12.23 4.52 9.77
C ALA A 208 11.35 5.07 10.90
N ASN A 209 10.89 6.32 10.79
CA ASN A 209 10.01 6.93 11.78
C ASN A 209 8.59 6.32 11.75
N THR A 210 8.09 5.91 10.59
CA THR A 210 6.85 5.12 10.49
C THR A 210 6.99 3.77 11.21
N ALA A 211 8.10 3.06 10.96
CA ALA A 211 8.40 1.80 11.63
C ALA A 211 8.53 1.97 13.16
N ARG A 212 9.12 3.09 13.61
CA ARG A 212 9.34 3.38 15.03
C ARG A 212 8.06 3.75 15.80
N TYR A 213 7.24 4.61 15.22
CA TYR A 213 6.14 5.23 15.95
C TYR A 213 4.78 4.61 15.63
N SER A 214 4.61 4.04 14.44
CA SER A 214 3.34 3.47 13.98
C SER A 214 3.28 1.96 14.15
N VAL A 215 4.41 1.23 14.07
CA VAL A 215 4.46 -0.23 14.27
C VAL A 215 4.94 -0.55 15.68
N TYR A 216 4.29 -1.53 16.32
CA TYR A 216 4.59 -2.00 17.66
C TYR A 216 5.36 -3.34 17.61
N TYR A 217 6.21 -3.60 18.59
CA TYR A 217 7.15 -4.73 18.57
C TYR A 217 7.13 -5.57 19.84
N GLY A 218 6.27 -5.28 20.82
CA GLY A 218 6.24 -6.04 22.08
C GLY A 218 7.56 -6.02 22.85
N GLU A 219 8.31 -4.93 22.74
CA GLU A 219 9.63 -4.72 23.35
C GLU A 219 9.57 -3.73 24.52
N GLY A 220 8.37 -3.52 25.08
CA GLY A 220 8.18 -2.70 26.26
C GLY A 220 8.08 -1.22 25.97
N ARG A 221 7.61 -0.82 24.77
CA ARG A 221 7.30 0.58 24.45
C ARG A 221 6.31 1.19 25.45
N ASP A 222 5.23 0.47 25.73
CA ASP A 222 4.17 0.80 26.69
C ASP A 222 3.30 -0.44 26.99
N ALA A 223 2.27 -0.30 27.82
CA ALA A 223 1.37 -1.41 28.22
C ALA A 223 0.52 -1.98 27.07
N TYR A 224 0.45 -1.30 25.91
CA TYR A 224 -0.30 -1.71 24.72
C TYR A 224 0.62 -2.15 23.58
N ASP A 225 1.90 -2.43 23.89
CA ASP A 225 2.90 -2.85 22.92
C ASP A 225 2.73 -4.32 22.54
N VAL A 226 1.91 -4.54 21.51
CA VAL A 226 1.65 -5.87 20.93
C VAL A 226 2.35 -5.98 19.59
N TRP A 227 3.13 -7.03 19.38
CA TRP A 227 3.91 -7.25 18.15
C TRP A 227 3.04 -7.11 16.89
N GLY A 228 3.42 -6.18 16.02
CA GLY A 228 2.78 -5.91 14.72
C GLY A 228 1.49 -5.10 14.78
N ARG A 229 1.00 -4.78 15.99
CA ARG A 229 -0.07 -3.79 16.15
C ARG A 229 0.37 -2.50 15.47
N THR A 230 -0.57 -1.84 14.80
CA THR A 230 -0.28 -0.66 13.99
C THR A 230 -1.18 0.50 14.40
N ALA A 231 -0.59 1.63 14.78
CA ALA A 231 -1.30 2.89 14.96
C ALA A 231 -1.58 3.52 13.60
N HIS A 232 -2.73 4.18 13.49
CA HIS A 232 -3.09 4.93 12.28
C HIS A 232 -2.26 6.20 12.18
N GLU A 233 -2.19 6.96 13.27
CA GLU A 233 -1.50 8.25 13.35
C GLU A 233 -0.55 8.29 14.55
N ALA A 234 0.59 8.96 14.38
CA ALA A 234 1.48 9.35 15.46
C ALA A 234 1.55 10.88 15.56
N VAL A 235 1.35 11.41 16.77
CA VAL A 235 1.28 12.86 17.04
C VAL A 235 2.56 13.34 17.72
N PHE A 236 3.06 14.49 17.27
CA PHE A 236 4.30 15.11 17.73
C PHE A 236 4.08 16.57 18.13
N ASN A 237 4.86 17.06 19.08
CA ASN A 237 4.96 18.50 19.31
C ASN A 237 5.90 19.11 18.27
N THR A 238 5.38 20.07 17.50
CA THR A 238 6.11 20.70 16.39
C THR A 238 7.20 21.67 16.83
N ALA A 239 7.12 22.20 18.07
CA ALA A 239 8.15 23.08 18.60
C ALA A 239 9.37 22.29 19.11
N SER A 240 9.15 21.16 19.79
CA SER A 240 10.23 20.36 20.37
C SER A 240 10.64 19.15 19.52
N GLY A 241 9.83 18.74 18.54
CA GLY A 241 10.05 17.53 17.74
C GLY A 241 9.89 16.21 18.51
N VAL A 242 9.17 16.23 19.64
CA VAL A 242 9.02 15.07 20.54
C VAL A 242 7.67 14.39 20.32
N PHE A 243 7.68 13.06 20.26
CA PHE A 243 6.48 12.22 20.18
C PHE A 243 5.57 12.44 21.39
N ARG A 244 4.25 12.49 21.16
CA ARG A 244 3.23 12.70 22.19
C ARG A 244 2.41 11.44 22.44
N CYS A 245 1.75 10.93 21.41
CA CYS A 245 0.85 9.80 21.54
C CYS A 245 0.52 9.18 20.17
N PRO A 246 0.07 7.90 20.15
CA PRO A 246 -0.68 7.38 19.01
C PRO A 246 -2.04 8.08 18.93
N ASN A 247 -2.61 8.16 17.74
CA ASN A 247 -3.95 8.64 17.47
C ASN A 247 -4.62 7.83 16.36
N SER A 248 -5.90 8.08 16.11
CA SER A 248 -6.64 7.48 15.00
C SER A 248 -7.72 8.43 14.47
N GLN A 249 -7.83 8.53 13.15
CA GLN A 249 -8.89 9.29 12.48
C GLN A 249 -10.01 8.38 11.94
N GLN A 250 -9.65 7.25 11.34
CA GLN A 250 -10.58 6.31 10.68
C GLN A 250 -10.80 5.00 11.44
N GLY A 251 -9.91 4.65 12.37
CA GLY A 251 -10.04 3.48 13.24
C GLY A 251 -10.92 3.75 14.45
N TYR A 252 -11.23 2.69 15.19
CA TYR A 252 -12.06 2.80 16.40
C TYR A 252 -11.35 3.55 17.53
N SER A 253 -10.07 3.27 17.76
CA SER A 253 -9.31 3.83 18.89
C SER A 253 -7.83 3.99 18.54
N PRO A 254 -7.12 4.97 19.14
CA PRO A 254 -5.65 5.04 19.11
C PRO A 254 -4.95 3.77 19.63
N PHE A 255 -5.68 2.94 20.40
CA PHE A 255 -5.18 1.71 21.02
C PHE A 255 -5.66 0.43 20.32
N SER A 256 -6.51 0.55 19.30
CA SER A 256 -6.85 -0.58 18.42
C SER A 256 -5.99 -0.57 17.15
N THR A 257 -6.30 -1.42 16.17
CA THR A 257 -5.67 -1.40 14.85
C THR A 257 -6.71 -1.37 13.77
N TRP A 258 -6.78 -0.22 13.10
CA TRP A 258 -7.53 -0.04 11.87
C TRP A 258 -6.87 -0.86 10.76
N THR A 259 -7.63 -1.80 10.18
CA THR A 259 -7.04 -2.90 9.41
C THR A 259 -6.53 -2.47 8.04
N ARG A 260 -7.06 -1.38 7.47
CA ARG A 260 -6.49 -0.76 6.27
C ARG A 260 -5.17 -0.05 6.55
N GLY A 261 -5.02 0.62 7.71
CA GLY A 261 -3.74 1.21 8.13
C GLY A 261 -2.64 0.15 8.30
N LEU A 262 -3.00 -0.99 8.90
CA LEU A 262 -2.13 -2.18 8.98
C LEU A 262 -1.75 -2.70 7.59
N ALA A 263 -2.72 -2.81 6.68
CA ALA A 263 -2.47 -3.28 5.31
C ALA A 263 -1.55 -2.30 4.53
N TRP A 264 -1.69 -1.00 4.75
CA TRP A 264 -0.79 0.00 4.18
C TRP A 264 0.65 -0.16 4.66
N ALA A 265 0.86 -0.39 5.94
CA ALA A 265 2.18 -0.67 6.49
C ALA A 265 2.78 -1.94 5.87
N LEU A 266 2.04 -3.06 5.88
CA LEU A 266 2.47 -4.33 5.30
C LEU A 266 2.88 -4.17 3.84
N CYS A 267 1.98 -3.64 3.01
CA CYS A 267 2.23 -3.50 1.58
C CYS A 267 3.25 -2.42 1.25
N GLY A 268 3.30 -1.33 2.02
CA GLY A 268 4.24 -0.24 1.79
C GLY A 268 5.66 -0.62 2.14
N PHE A 269 5.92 -1.23 3.30
CA PHE A 269 7.26 -1.72 3.61
C PHE A 269 7.71 -2.81 2.63
N ALA A 270 6.83 -3.72 2.21
CA ALA A 270 7.15 -4.72 1.19
C ALA A 270 7.56 -4.08 -0.15
N GLU A 271 6.83 -3.08 -0.64
CA GLU A 271 7.21 -2.36 -1.87
C GLU A 271 8.49 -1.54 -1.72
N GLN A 272 8.69 -0.87 -0.58
CA GLN A 272 9.93 -0.14 -0.34
C GLN A 272 11.13 -1.09 -0.31
N LEU A 273 11.00 -2.29 0.27
CA LEU A 273 12.05 -3.31 0.25
C LEU A 273 12.43 -3.75 -1.17
N GLU A 274 11.45 -3.98 -2.05
CA GLU A 274 11.69 -4.29 -3.47
C GLU A 274 12.48 -3.17 -4.17
N PHE A 275 12.19 -1.91 -3.85
CA PHE A 275 12.92 -0.77 -4.39
C PHE A 275 14.34 -0.65 -3.81
N LEU A 276 14.47 -0.70 -2.48
CA LEU A 276 15.75 -0.51 -1.79
C LEU A 276 16.76 -1.61 -2.13
N GLU A 277 16.31 -2.82 -2.48
CA GLU A 277 17.19 -3.87 -3.01
C GLU A 277 17.88 -3.51 -4.34
N THR A 278 17.34 -2.54 -5.06
CA THR A 278 17.90 -2.07 -6.34
C THR A 278 18.73 -0.80 -6.18
N VAL A 279 18.86 -0.25 -4.97
CA VAL A 279 19.69 0.91 -4.64
C VAL A 279 21.11 0.44 -4.30
N ALA A 280 22.12 1.19 -4.71
CA ALA A 280 23.50 0.84 -4.42
C ALA A 280 23.78 0.90 -2.91
N GLY A 281 24.55 -0.07 -2.40
CA GLY A 281 24.86 -0.17 -0.97
C GLY A 281 25.38 1.13 -0.32
N PRO A 282 26.42 1.78 -0.87
CA PRO A 282 26.95 3.03 -0.32
C PRO A 282 25.93 4.17 -0.29
N GLU A 283 25.05 4.24 -1.29
CA GLU A 283 24.00 5.26 -1.37
C GLU A 283 22.91 5.02 -0.31
N LEU A 284 22.57 3.76 -0.06
CA LEU A 284 21.64 3.39 1.01
C LEU A 284 22.24 3.64 2.41
N ASP A 285 23.53 3.38 2.59
CA ASP A 285 24.27 3.68 3.82
C ASP A 285 24.29 5.18 4.11
N GLU A 286 24.53 6.00 3.09
CA GLU A 286 24.45 7.47 3.23
C GLU A 286 23.03 7.94 3.58
N ALA A 287 22.01 7.36 2.94
CA ALA A 287 20.60 7.69 3.23
C ALA A 287 20.19 7.28 4.65
N GLY A 288 20.77 6.22 5.21
CA GLY A 288 20.55 5.77 6.59
C GLY A 288 21.46 6.43 7.63
N ALA A 289 22.40 7.28 7.21
CA ALA A 289 23.37 7.90 8.10
C ALA A 289 22.70 8.88 9.09
N GLY A 290 22.97 8.68 10.39
CA GLY A 290 22.42 9.50 11.47
C GLY A 290 21.07 9.03 12.01
N LEU A 291 20.53 7.91 11.53
CA LEU A 291 19.36 7.28 12.15
C LEU A 291 19.69 6.81 13.59
N PRO A 292 18.76 6.98 14.56
CA PRO A 292 18.94 6.56 15.95
C PRO A 292 18.74 5.04 16.09
N TRP A 293 19.71 4.26 15.63
CA TRP A 293 19.63 2.79 15.55
C TRP A 293 19.36 2.10 16.89
N ASP A 294 19.89 2.65 17.99
CA ASP A 294 19.63 2.22 19.36
C ASP A 294 18.15 2.29 19.74
N ARG A 295 17.41 3.25 19.17
CA ARG A 295 15.97 3.42 19.39
C ARG A 295 15.10 2.68 18.37
N LEU A 296 15.62 2.50 17.16
CA LEU A 296 14.91 1.82 16.06
C LEU A 296 14.96 0.30 16.21
N ALA A 297 16.07 -0.21 16.75
CA ALA A 297 16.26 -1.63 17.03
C ALA A 297 17.15 -1.79 18.26
N PRO A 298 16.59 -1.69 19.48
CA PRO A 298 17.35 -1.81 20.73
C PRO A 298 18.08 -3.16 20.88
N GLY A 299 17.51 -4.23 20.32
CA GLY A 299 18.14 -5.55 20.24
C GLY A 299 19.12 -5.74 19.08
N GLY A 300 19.38 -4.67 18.31
CA GLY A 300 20.15 -4.70 17.07
C GLY A 300 19.34 -5.21 15.87
N LEU A 301 19.87 -4.95 14.67
CA LEU A 301 19.46 -5.61 13.43
C LEU A 301 20.63 -6.45 12.94
N ALA A 302 20.34 -7.59 12.31
CA ALA A 302 21.39 -8.37 11.66
C ALA A 302 22.06 -7.51 10.58
N ARG A 303 23.34 -7.17 10.78
CA ARG A 303 24.19 -6.65 9.71
C ARG A 303 24.55 -7.82 8.79
N ASP A 304 24.54 -7.60 7.48
CA ASP A 304 25.22 -8.54 6.60
C ASP A 304 26.74 -8.37 6.73
N ALA A 305 27.51 -9.25 6.08
CA ALA A 305 28.98 -9.26 6.17
C ALA A 305 29.66 -7.97 5.66
N SER A 306 28.92 -7.09 4.96
CA SER A 306 29.37 -5.79 4.44
C SER A 306 28.96 -4.59 5.30
N GLY A 307 28.05 -4.77 6.27
CA GLY A 307 27.59 -3.70 7.17
C GLY A 307 26.44 -2.82 6.63
N THR A 308 25.93 -3.10 5.43
CA THR A 308 25.14 -2.17 4.58
C THR A 308 23.60 -2.39 4.63
N MET A 309 23.11 -3.32 5.45
CA MET A 309 21.70 -3.78 5.43
C MET A 309 20.80 -3.27 6.57
N ALA A 310 21.22 -2.28 7.36
CA ALA A 310 20.45 -1.84 8.52
C ALA A 310 19.05 -1.27 8.14
N VAL A 311 18.95 -0.51 7.05
CA VAL A 311 17.66 0.06 6.59
C VAL A 311 16.70 -1.02 6.09
N CYS A 312 17.16 -1.91 5.20
CA CYS A 312 16.37 -3.05 4.73
C CYS A 312 15.96 -3.97 5.89
N GLY A 313 16.85 -4.21 6.86
CA GLY A 313 16.54 -4.97 8.06
C GLY A 313 15.41 -4.36 8.88
N LEU A 314 15.41 -3.03 9.06
CA LEU A 314 14.35 -2.31 9.76
C LEU A 314 13.01 -2.41 9.03
N PHE A 315 13.01 -2.20 7.71
CA PHE A 315 11.79 -2.24 6.90
C PHE A 315 11.24 -3.67 6.82
N LEU A 316 12.12 -4.67 6.74
CA LEU A 316 11.74 -6.09 6.80
C LEU A 316 11.11 -6.43 8.14
N ARG A 317 11.70 -5.95 9.25
CA ARG A 317 11.14 -6.14 10.59
C ARG A 317 9.73 -5.55 10.70
N ALA A 318 9.50 -4.35 10.19
CA ALA A 318 8.18 -3.72 10.17
C ALA A 318 7.18 -4.48 9.27
N ALA A 319 7.61 -4.92 8.08
CA ALA A 319 6.79 -5.71 7.17
C ALA A 319 6.39 -7.06 7.79
N VAL A 320 7.33 -7.77 8.43
CA VAL A 320 7.07 -9.05 9.11
C VAL A 320 6.18 -8.84 10.33
N ALA A 321 6.40 -7.79 11.12
CA ALA A 321 5.55 -7.50 12.28
C ALA A 321 4.09 -7.32 11.86
N THR A 322 3.86 -6.45 10.88
CA THR A 322 2.51 -6.18 10.35
C THR A 322 1.88 -7.38 9.66
N ALA A 323 2.68 -8.19 8.94
CA ALA A 323 2.24 -9.46 8.34
C ALA A 323 1.72 -10.45 9.39
N GLU A 324 2.50 -10.70 10.45
CA GLU A 324 2.13 -11.64 11.50
C GLU A 324 0.90 -11.17 12.29
N PHE A 325 0.82 -9.88 12.60
CA PHE A 325 -0.37 -9.33 13.26
C PHE A 325 -1.61 -9.45 12.38
N TYR A 326 -1.50 -9.20 11.07
CA TYR A 326 -2.60 -9.39 10.13
C TYR A 326 -3.09 -10.84 10.12
N LEU A 327 -2.17 -11.81 9.97
CA LEU A 327 -2.52 -13.24 9.95
C LEU A 327 -3.21 -13.71 11.24
N ALA A 328 -2.86 -13.10 12.38
CA ALA A 328 -3.46 -13.40 13.67
C ALA A 328 -4.87 -12.78 13.86
N HIS A 329 -5.19 -11.69 13.13
CA HIS A 329 -6.40 -10.88 13.38
C HIS A 329 -7.36 -10.75 12.19
N CYS A 330 -7.13 -11.48 11.09
CA CYS A 330 -8.10 -11.61 9.99
C CYS A 330 -9.01 -12.83 10.16
N CYS A 331 -10.14 -12.86 9.44
CA CYS A 331 -11.00 -14.04 9.39
C CYS A 331 -10.32 -15.22 8.68
N ALA A 332 -10.90 -16.41 8.76
CA ALA A 332 -10.29 -17.64 8.24
C ALA A 332 -10.11 -17.65 6.70
N ASP A 333 -10.80 -16.79 5.97
CA ASP A 333 -10.68 -16.57 4.53
C ASP A 333 -9.79 -15.36 4.16
N GLY A 334 -9.29 -14.67 5.19
CA GLY A 334 -8.29 -13.61 5.09
C GLY A 334 -8.86 -12.21 4.95
N VAL A 335 -10.19 -12.04 4.99
CA VAL A 335 -10.80 -10.70 5.01
C VAL A 335 -10.96 -10.24 6.47
N PRO A 336 -10.43 -9.08 6.86
CA PRO A 336 -10.48 -8.61 8.24
C PRO A 336 -11.76 -7.82 8.52
N LEU A 337 -12.12 -7.69 9.81
CA LEU A 337 -13.01 -6.61 10.24
C LEU A 337 -12.35 -5.25 9.94
N TRP A 338 -13.15 -4.18 9.87
CA TRP A 338 -12.62 -2.82 9.65
C TRP A 338 -11.61 -2.35 10.71
N ASP A 339 -11.73 -2.87 11.94
CA ASP A 339 -10.82 -2.58 13.05
C ASP A 339 -10.74 -3.79 14.00
N THR A 340 -9.54 -4.11 14.51
CA THR A 340 -9.33 -5.26 15.40
C THR A 340 -9.92 -5.06 16.81
N GLY A 341 -10.16 -3.81 17.21
CA GLY A 341 -10.78 -3.44 18.47
C GLY A 341 -12.22 -2.97 18.32
N ALA A 342 -12.87 -3.26 17.18
CA ALA A 342 -14.22 -2.79 16.91
C ALA A 342 -15.21 -3.10 18.05
N PRO A 343 -16.08 -2.15 18.43
CA PRO A 343 -16.78 -2.16 19.73
C PRO A 343 -17.68 -3.38 19.93
N ASN A 344 -18.30 -3.89 18.85
CA ASN A 344 -19.18 -5.05 18.89
C ASN A 344 -18.52 -6.34 18.41
N ALA A 345 -17.20 -6.38 18.21
CA ALA A 345 -16.49 -7.57 17.76
C ALA A 345 -16.70 -8.76 18.72
N HIS A 346 -16.79 -8.50 20.03
CA HIS A 346 -17.09 -9.52 21.05
C HIS A 346 -18.41 -10.27 20.80
N ARG A 347 -19.38 -9.66 20.11
CA ARG A 347 -20.68 -10.27 19.79
C ARG A 347 -20.61 -11.27 18.64
N LEU A 348 -19.50 -11.30 17.90
CA LEU A 348 -19.26 -12.25 16.81
C LEU A 348 -18.68 -13.58 17.31
N GLY A 349 -18.36 -13.69 18.61
CA GLY A 349 -17.67 -14.83 19.19
C GLY A 349 -16.29 -15.02 18.56
N ASN A 350 -15.89 -16.27 18.33
CA ASN A 350 -14.60 -16.58 17.68
C ASN A 350 -14.69 -16.41 16.14
N TYR A 351 -14.87 -15.17 15.68
CA TYR A 351 -15.00 -14.85 14.26
C TYR A 351 -13.72 -15.16 13.46
N LEU A 352 -12.55 -15.05 14.10
CA LEU A 352 -11.25 -15.37 13.50
C LEU A 352 -11.17 -16.81 12.97
N ALA A 353 -11.87 -17.75 13.61
CA ALA A 353 -11.88 -19.15 13.19
C ALA A 353 -12.83 -19.46 12.03
N LYS A 354 -13.60 -18.47 11.54
CA LYS A 354 -14.65 -18.62 10.52
C LYS A 354 -14.33 -17.76 9.30
N PRO A 355 -14.83 -18.13 8.10
CA PRO A 355 -14.88 -17.18 6.99
C PRO A 355 -15.58 -15.89 7.42
N SER A 356 -15.13 -14.79 6.86
CA SER A 356 -15.74 -13.49 7.06
C SER A 356 -17.20 -13.49 6.57
N ASP A 357 -18.06 -12.77 7.29
CA ASP A 357 -19.46 -12.56 6.89
C ASP A 357 -19.72 -11.06 6.75
N PRO A 358 -19.74 -10.51 5.52
CA PRO A 358 -20.01 -9.10 5.32
C PRO A 358 -21.42 -8.64 5.73
N PHE A 359 -22.36 -9.58 5.96
CA PHE A 359 -23.76 -9.30 6.29
C PHE A 359 -24.08 -9.53 7.77
N ASN A 360 -23.06 -9.77 8.60
CA ASN A 360 -23.25 -9.91 10.04
C ASN A 360 -23.85 -8.62 10.65
N PRO A 361 -24.60 -8.71 11.77
CA PRO A 361 -25.33 -7.57 12.31
C PRO A 361 -24.51 -6.64 13.22
N TRP A 362 -23.19 -6.86 13.40
CA TRP A 362 -22.41 -6.25 14.48
C TRP A 362 -21.27 -5.36 14.02
N GLU A 363 -20.37 -5.85 13.16
CA GLU A 363 -19.23 -5.07 12.66
C GLU A 363 -18.94 -5.33 11.19
N PRO A 364 -18.69 -4.30 10.36
CA PRO A 364 -18.40 -4.50 8.96
C PRO A 364 -16.99 -5.11 8.75
N VAL A 365 -16.85 -5.86 7.67
CA VAL A 365 -15.53 -6.24 7.13
C VAL A 365 -14.94 -5.09 6.32
N ASP A 366 -13.64 -5.14 6.03
CA ASP A 366 -13.02 -4.25 5.05
C ASP A 366 -12.22 -5.04 4.01
N SER A 367 -12.86 -5.27 2.86
CA SER A 367 -12.24 -5.98 1.75
C SER A 367 -11.11 -5.19 1.10
N SER A 368 -11.10 -3.86 1.20
CA SER A 368 -10.01 -3.04 0.65
C SER A 368 -8.70 -3.30 1.40
N ALA A 369 -8.75 -3.43 2.73
CA ALA A 369 -7.63 -3.87 3.54
C ALA A 369 -7.12 -5.25 3.10
N ALA A 370 -8.02 -6.18 2.76
CA ALA A 370 -7.65 -7.50 2.25
C ALA A 370 -6.94 -7.44 0.88
N ALA A 371 -7.41 -6.63 -0.06
CA ALA A 371 -6.77 -6.47 -1.37
C ALA A 371 -5.36 -5.88 -1.24
N ILE A 372 -5.18 -4.90 -0.34
CA ILE A 372 -3.89 -4.28 -0.05
C ILE A 372 -2.95 -5.28 0.64
N ALA A 373 -3.44 -5.99 1.65
CA ALA A 373 -2.64 -6.97 2.39
C ALA A 373 -2.21 -8.14 1.50
N ALA A 374 -3.08 -8.63 0.61
CA ALA A 374 -2.73 -9.70 -0.33
C ALA A 374 -1.54 -9.32 -1.24
N GLN A 375 -1.48 -8.07 -1.70
CA GLN A 375 -0.33 -7.55 -2.43
C GLN A 375 0.92 -7.54 -1.52
N GLY A 376 0.80 -7.01 -0.31
CA GLY A 376 1.91 -6.95 0.64
C GLY A 376 2.48 -8.33 0.98
N PHE A 377 1.61 -9.33 1.24
CA PHE A 377 2.01 -10.71 1.47
C PHE A 377 2.73 -11.32 0.26
N PHE A 378 2.20 -11.13 -0.94
CA PHE A 378 2.81 -11.69 -2.14
C PHE A 378 4.19 -11.07 -2.43
N ARG A 379 4.31 -9.74 -2.33
CA ARG A 379 5.56 -8.98 -2.48
C ARG A 379 6.59 -9.37 -1.41
N LEU A 380 6.19 -9.39 -0.15
CA LEU A 380 7.06 -9.79 0.96
C LEU A 380 7.52 -11.25 0.82
N GLY A 381 6.62 -12.15 0.41
CA GLY A 381 6.97 -13.54 0.14
C GLY A 381 8.03 -13.68 -0.95
N ARG A 382 7.94 -12.89 -2.02
CA ARG A 382 8.95 -12.84 -3.09
C ARG A 382 10.28 -12.28 -2.63
N TYR A 383 10.26 -11.17 -1.87
CA TYR A 383 11.45 -10.59 -1.27
C TYR A 383 12.22 -11.61 -0.42
N LEU A 384 11.51 -12.33 0.46
CA LEU A 384 12.08 -13.39 1.28
C LEU A 384 12.61 -14.57 0.46
N ALA A 385 11.93 -14.92 -0.64
CA ALA A 385 12.40 -15.96 -1.56
C ALA A 385 13.74 -15.58 -2.21
N ALA A 386 13.90 -14.33 -2.63
CA ALA A 386 15.15 -13.81 -3.18
C ALA A 386 16.26 -13.88 -2.13
N GLY A 387 16.00 -13.43 -0.90
CA GLY A 387 16.92 -13.54 0.24
C GLY A 387 17.37 -14.98 0.52
N ALA A 388 16.44 -15.94 0.52
CA ALA A 388 16.72 -17.35 0.75
C ALA A 388 17.60 -17.98 -0.36
N ARG A 389 17.52 -17.46 -1.59
CA ARG A 389 18.25 -17.94 -2.78
C ARG A 389 19.56 -17.21 -3.05
N ARG A 390 19.89 -16.13 -2.31
CA ARG A 390 21.12 -15.34 -2.55
C ARG A 390 22.34 -16.26 -2.56
N PRO A 391 23.20 -16.24 -3.60
CA PRO A 391 24.41 -17.04 -3.64
C PRO A 391 25.34 -16.71 -2.47
N THR A 392 26.08 -17.70 -1.97
CA THR A 392 27.15 -17.48 -0.99
C THR A 392 28.44 -18.11 -1.46
N SER A 393 29.55 -17.40 -1.25
CA SER A 393 30.89 -17.95 -1.45
C SER A 393 31.22 -18.91 -0.31
N GLY A 394 31.56 -20.15 -0.66
CA GLY A 394 31.95 -21.17 0.32
C GLY A 394 30.80 -21.87 1.03
N ARG A 395 31.17 -22.76 1.96
CA ARG A 395 30.21 -23.55 2.75
C ARG A 395 29.56 -22.66 3.82
N LEU A 396 28.24 -22.70 3.90
CA LEU A 396 27.49 -22.00 4.94
C LEU A 396 27.77 -22.60 6.32
N SER A 397 27.67 -21.76 7.35
CA SER A 397 27.53 -22.25 8.72
C SER A 397 26.14 -22.88 8.94
N ALA A 398 26.01 -23.78 9.91
CA ALA A 398 24.72 -24.38 10.25
C ALA A 398 23.65 -23.32 10.63
N ALA A 399 24.07 -22.22 11.28
CA ALA A 399 23.20 -21.09 11.60
C ALA A 399 22.69 -20.37 10.35
N ALA A 400 23.57 -20.13 9.36
CA ALA A 400 23.19 -19.50 8.09
C ALA A 400 22.28 -20.41 7.24
N GLU A 401 22.50 -21.73 7.27
CA GLU A 401 21.59 -22.69 6.64
C GLU A 401 20.20 -22.69 7.31
N SER A 402 20.16 -22.62 8.64
CA SER A 402 18.89 -22.51 9.38
C SER A 402 18.14 -21.24 9.01
N ALA A 403 18.82 -20.09 9.05
CA ALA A 403 18.23 -18.81 8.67
C ALA A 403 17.67 -18.82 7.24
N ARG A 404 18.38 -19.44 6.28
CA ARG A 404 17.85 -19.62 4.91
C ARG A 404 16.58 -20.47 4.87
N ARG A 405 16.52 -21.56 5.63
CA ARG A 405 15.31 -22.40 5.72
C ARG A 405 14.14 -21.63 6.33
N ASP A 406 14.40 -20.84 7.36
CA ASP A 406 13.38 -20.01 8.01
C ASP A 406 12.84 -18.95 7.05
N LEU A 407 13.71 -18.29 6.28
CA LEU A 407 13.31 -17.34 5.23
C LEU A 407 12.47 -18.04 4.14
N ALA A 408 12.87 -19.23 3.70
CA ALA A 408 12.11 -20.01 2.71
C ALA A 408 10.72 -20.43 3.24
N GLY A 409 10.63 -20.83 4.52
CA GLY A 409 9.37 -21.16 5.17
C GLY A 409 8.43 -19.96 5.30
N GLN A 410 8.96 -18.80 5.73
CA GLN A 410 8.20 -17.55 5.79
C GLN A 410 7.75 -17.07 4.41
N SER A 411 8.66 -17.14 3.41
CA SER A 411 8.35 -16.85 2.02
C SER A 411 7.15 -17.66 1.53
N ALA A 412 7.18 -18.99 1.71
CA ALA A 412 6.09 -19.87 1.32
C ALA A 412 4.78 -19.51 2.03
N ARG A 413 4.82 -19.27 3.36
CA ARG A 413 3.65 -18.91 4.15
C ARG A 413 3.00 -17.61 3.67
N TYR A 414 3.79 -16.55 3.45
CA TYR A 414 3.25 -15.26 3.01
C TYR A 414 2.76 -15.30 1.57
N THR A 415 3.49 -15.92 0.64
CA THR A 415 3.00 -16.09 -0.74
C THR A 415 1.66 -16.82 -0.75
N GLN A 416 1.52 -17.91 0.01
CA GLN A 416 0.26 -18.67 0.06
C GLN A 416 -0.86 -17.91 0.78
N ALA A 417 -0.56 -17.09 1.79
CA ALA A 417 -1.54 -16.20 2.40
C ALA A 417 -2.09 -15.19 1.37
N GLY A 418 -1.21 -14.53 0.61
CA GLY A 418 -1.58 -13.59 -0.44
C GLY A 418 -2.46 -14.24 -1.52
N LEU A 419 -2.10 -15.45 -1.98
CA LEU A 419 -2.89 -16.20 -2.96
C LEU A 419 -4.25 -16.65 -2.39
N THR A 420 -4.29 -17.04 -1.11
CA THR A 420 -5.55 -17.43 -0.43
C THR A 420 -6.51 -16.26 -0.36
N ILE A 421 -6.04 -15.09 0.07
CA ILE A 421 -6.85 -13.86 0.12
C ILE A 421 -7.30 -13.46 -1.28
N ALA A 422 -6.40 -13.48 -2.27
CA ALA A 422 -6.74 -13.17 -3.66
C ALA A 422 -7.89 -14.07 -4.17
N ARG A 423 -7.82 -15.38 -3.92
CA ARG A 423 -8.90 -16.32 -4.29
C ARG A 423 -10.24 -15.92 -3.67
N THR A 424 -10.25 -15.54 -2.39
CA THR A 424 -11.46 -15.08 -1.68
C THR A 424 -12.06 -13.84 -2.34
N LEU A 425 -11.23 -12.84 -2.66
CA LEU A 425 -11.68 -11.56 -3.22
C LEU A 425 -12.15 -11.66 -4.68
N LEU A 426 -11.68 -12.67 -5.42
CA LEU A 426 -12.09 -12.95 -6.80
C LEU A 426 -13.45 -13.67 -6.92
N GLN A 427 -14.17 -13.82 -5.81
CA GLN A 427 -15.45 -14.52 -5.73
C GLN A 427 -16.52 -13.63 -5.08
N GLU A 428 -17.79 -13.93 -5.36
CA GLU A 428 -18.90 -13.35 -4.60
C GLU A 428 -18.84 -13.85 -3.14
N PRO A 429 -19.19 -13.03 -2.15
CA PRO A 429 -19.85 -11.72 -2.27
C PRO A 429 -18.90 -10.52 -2.50
N TYR A 430 -17.59 -10.73 -2.55
CA TYR A 430 -16.60 -9.65 -2.69
C TYR A 430 -16.48 -9.08 -4.09
N LEU A 431 -16.46 -9.93 -5.11
CA LEU A 431 -16.40 -9.50 -6.50
C LEU A 431 -17.79 -9.10 -7.01
N SER A 432 -17.96 -7.85 -7.40
CA SER A 432 -19.22 -7.31 -7.90
C SER A 432 -19.54 -7.80 -9.32
N THR A 433 -20.48 -8.73 -9.43
CA THR A 433 -21.02 -9.24 -10.71
C THR A 433 -22.18 -8.40 -11.25
N ARG A 434 -22.72 -7.48 -10.44
CA ARG A 434 -23.93 -6.71 -10.75
C ARG A 434 -23.68 -5.62 -11.79
N ARG A 435 -24.45 -5.61 -12.88
CA ARG A 435 -24.30 -4.61 -13.97
C ARG A 435 -24.64 -3.17 -13.54
N ASN A 436 -25.52 -3.00 -12.56
CA ASN A 436 -25.96 -1.70 -12.06
C ASN A 436 -25.11 -1.14 -10.90
N HIS A 437 -24.01 -1.81 -10.55
CA HIS A 437 -23.07 -1.36 -9.52
C HIS A 437 -21.76 -0.93 -10.18
N GLN A 438 -21.32 0.31 -9.96
CA GLN A 438 -20.10 0.86 -10.57
C GLN A 438 -18.81 0.34 -9.92
N GLY A 439 -18.82 -0.02 -8.63
CA GLY A 439 -17.67 -0.62 -7.96
C GLY A 439 -17.41 -2.08 -8.34
N LEU A 440 -16.14 -2.51 -8.25
CA LEU A 440 -15.64 -3.86 -8.56
C LEU A 440 -15.47 -4.71 -7.30
N LEU A 441 -14.77 -4.21 -6.29
CA LEU A 441 -14.56 -4.84 -4.99
C LEU A 441 -15.59 -4.30 -3.99
N LEU A 442 -16.46 -5.17 -3.47
CA LEU A 442 -17.51 -4.83 -2.51
C LEU A 442 -17.06 -5.02 -1.07
N HIS A 443 -17.82 -4.44 -0.14
CA HIS A 443 -17.59 -4.50 1.31
C HIS A 443 -16.32 -3.76 1.74
N SER A 444 -16.05 -2.63 1.07
CA SER A 444 -15.06 -1.66 1.53
C SER A 444 -15.68 -0.71 2.55
N VAL A 445 -14.89 -0.27 3.53
CA VAL A 445 -15.32 0.67 4.57
C VAL A 445 -14.41 1.88 4.54
N TYR A 446 -14.90 3.05 4.18
CA TYR A 446 -14.12 4.29 4.13
C TYR A 446 -13.88 4.89 5.52
N HIS A 447 -14.93 5.27 6.24
CA HIS A 447 -14.79 6.05 7.48
C HIS A 447 -15.90 5.73 8.48
N ARG A 448 -15.77 4.56 9.12
CA ARG A 448 -16.76 4.03 10.05
C ARG A 448 -17.10 4.98 11.22
N PRO A 449 -16.13 5.66 11.88
CA PRO A 449 -16.44 6.58 12.98
C PRO A 449 -17.31 7.78 12.59
N ASN A 450 -17.15 8.32 11.37
CA ASN A 450 -17.92 9.47 10.89
C ASN A 450 -19.26 9.05 10.26
N GLY A 451 -19.56 7.76 10.18
CA GLY A 451 -20.82 7.25 9.60
C GLY A 451 -20.99 7.56 8.11
N TRP A 452 -19.90 7.69 7.35
CA TRP A 452 -19.96 8.03 5.92
C TRP A 452 -20.35 6.84 5.03
N ASP A 453 -20.12 5.63 5.51
CA ASP A 453 -20.36 4.39 4.78
C ASP A 453 -21.85 4.03 4.75
N ALA A 454 -22.37 3.70 3.57
CA ALA A 454 -23.78 3.39 3.41
C ALA A 454 -24.17 2.09 4.13
N ILE A 455 -25.31 2.12 4.82
CA ILE A 455 -25.92 0.94 5.43
C ILE A 455 -27.18 0.60 4.61
N PRO A 456 -27.19 -0.51 3.85
CA PRO A 456 -28.35 -0.90 3.07
C PRO A 456 -29.60 -1.13 3.94
N ARG A 457 -30.80 -0.94 3.37
CA ARG A 457 -32.06 -1.16 4.08
C ARG A 457 -32.12 -2.59 4.65
N GLY A 458 -32.43 -2.69 5.94
CA GLY A 458 -32.51 -3.97 6.67
C GLY A 458 -31.17 -4.47 7.23
N GLN A 459 -30.06 -3.80 6.93
CA GLN A 459 -28.74 -4.08 7.50
C GLN A 459 -28.47 -3.21 8.73
N LYS A 460 -27.55 -3.66 9.58
CA LYS A 460 -27.11 -2.92 10.78
C LYS A 460 -25.71 -2.31 10.65
N VAL A 461 -24.93 -2.82 9.69
CA VAL A 461 -23.56 -2.38 9.42
C VAL A 461 -23.36 -2.11 7.94
N PRO A 462 -22.39 -1.26 7.55
CA PRO A 462 -22.07 -1.01 6.15
C PRO A 462 -21.67 -2.29 5.44
N ASN A 463 -22.23 -2.48 4.25
CA ASN A 463 -21.88 -3.59 3.37
C ASN A 463 -22.37 -3.29 1.95
N GLY A 464 -21.81 -4.01 0.98
CA GLY A 464 -22.26 -3.96 -0.41
C GLY A 464 -21.78 -2.74 -1.20
N GLU A 465 -21.04 -1.82 -0.59
CA GLU A 465 -20.40 -0.69 -1.27
C GLU A 465 -18.91 -0.94 -1.55
N SER A 466 -18.37 -0.13 -2.45
CA SER A 466 -17.01 -0.20 -2.97
C SER A 466 -16.27 1.12 -2.76
N SER A 467 -14.99 1.14 -3.09
CA SER A 467 -14.09 2.29 -2.92
C SER A 467 -13.06 2.32 -4.03
N MET A 468 -12.66 3.52 -4.48
CA MET A 468 -11.70 3.65 -5.58
C MET A 468 -10.36 2.98 -5.30
N TRP A 469 -9.83 3.09 -4.08
CA TRP A 469 -8.59 2.40 -3.70
C TRP A 469 -8.76 0.88 -3.67
N GLY A 470 -9.85 0.37 -3.12
CA GLY A 470 -10.13 -1.08 -3.09
C GLY A 470 -10.25 -1.66 -4.49
N ASP A 471 -10.94 -0.94 -5.38
CA ASP A 471 -11.08 -1.25 -6.80
C ASP A 471 -9.74 -1.24 -7.54
N TYR A 472 -8.91 -0.23 -7.29
CA TYR A 472 -7.57 -0.13 -7.89
C TYR A 472 -6.66 -1.25 -7.39
N HIS A 473 -6.62 -1.50 -6.08
CA HIS A 473 -5.74 -2.49 -5.48
C HIS A 473 -6.15 -3.93 -5.79
N LEU A 474 -7.44 -4.20 -6.00
CA LEU A 474 -7.87 -5.50 -6.52
C LEU A 474 -7.37 -5.70 -7.96
N ARG A 475 -7.41 -4.66 -8.82
CA ARG A 475 -6.86 -4.72 -10.19
C ARG A 475 -5.33 -4.86 -10.18
N GLU A 476 -4.64 -4.12 -9.31
CA GLU A 476 -3.18 -4.18 -9.17
C GLU A 476 -2.72 -5.56 -8.72
N LEU A 477 -3.40 -6.14 -7.72
CA LEU A 477 -3.20 -7.53 -7.29
C LEU A 477 -3.45 -8.54 -8.42
N ALA A 478 -4.58 -8.40 -9.12
CA ALA A 478 -4.93 -9.29 -10.22
C ALA A 478 -3.89 -9.23 -11.35
N LEU A 479 -3.42 -8.03 -11.71
CA LEU A 479 -2.38 -7.83 -12.71
C LEU A 479 -1.04 -8.42 -12.26
N LEU A 480 -0.64 -8.19 -11.00
CA LEU A 480 0.58 -8.74 -10.41
C LEU A 480 0.61 -10.28 -10.53
N LEU A 481 -0.49 -10.93 -10.14
CA LEU A 481 -0.62 -12.38 -10.20
C LEU A 481 -0.76 -12.91 -11.64
N LEU A 482 -1.44 -12.18 -12.52
CA LEU A 482 -1.57 -12.54 -13.93
C LEU A 482 -0.21 -12.50 -14.65
N ARG A 483 0.60 -11.47 -14.38
CA ARG A 483 1.96 -11.36 -14.91
C ARG A 483 2.84 -12.49 -14.41
N GLU A 484 2.79 -12.80 -13.11
CA GLU A 484 3.52 -13.95 -12.54
C GLU A 484 3.08 -15.26 -13.19
N ALA A 485 1.77 -15.50 -13.33
CA ALA A 485 1.24 -16.73 -13.91
C ALA A 485 1.61 -16.92 -15.39
N ARG A 486 1.84 -15.82 -16.10
CA ARG A 486 2.19 -15.78 -17.53
C ARG A 486 3.68 -15.49 -17.77
N GLU A 487 4.51 -15.55 -16.72
CA GLU A 487 5.96 -15.31 -16.79
C GLU A 487 6.32 -13.96 -17.46
N LYS A 488 5.46 -12.95 -17.29
CA LYS A 488 5.72 -11.58 -17.76
C LYS A 488 6.60 -10.81 -16.76
N PRO A 489 7.21 -9.68 -17.18
CA PRO A 489 7.95 -8.82 -16.27
C PRO A 489 7.15 -8.48 -15.00
N TYR A 490 7.77 -8.75 -13.85
CA TYR A 490 7.16 -8.57 -12.54
C TYR A 490 6.78 -7.10 -12.31
N LEU A 491 5.58 -6.86 -11.78
CA LEU A 491 5.06 -5.50 -11.62
C LEU A 491 5.64 -4.81 -10.37
N THR A 492 6.53 -3.85 -10.60
CA THR A 492 7.05 -2.93 -9.57
C THR A 492 6.65 -1.48 -9.90
N PHE A 493 6.49 -0.66 -8.86
CA PHE A 493 6.12 0.75 -9.04
C PHE A 493 7.23 1.59 -9.71
N PHE A 494 8.48 1.10 -9.66
CA PHE A 494 9.66 1.75 -10.23
C PHE A 494 10.10 1.10 -11.56
N GLY A 495 9.35 0.15 -12.11
CA GLY A 495 9.72 -0.55 -13.34
C GLY A 495 9.79 0.33 -14.60
N GLY A 496 9.24 1.54 -14.54
CA GLY A 496 9.36 2.55 -15.60
C GLY A 496 10.57 3.47 -15.47
N CYS A 497 11.41 3.27 -14.46
CA CYS A 497 12.60 4.08 -14.25
C CYS A 497 13.85 3.41 -14.86
N PRO A 498 14.87 4.20 -15.25
CA PRO A 498 16.12 3.69 -15.79
C PRO A 498 16.97 2.89 -14.79
#